data_AF-A0A3P7IXP7-F1
#
_entry.id   AF-A0A3P7IXP7-F1
#
_cell.length_a   1.000
_cell.length_b   1.000
_cell.length_c   1.000
_cell.angle_alpha   90.00
_cell.angle_beta   90.00
_cell.angle_gamma   90.00
#
_symmetry.space_group_name_H-M   'P 1'
#
loop_
_entity.id
_entity.type
_entity.pdbx_description
1 polymer ?
#
loop_
_entity_poly.entity_id
_entity_poly.type
_entity_poly.pdbx_seq_one_letter_code
_entity_poly.pdbx_strand_id
1 'polypeptide(L)'
;MVVHNGIITNYREIKEYLIKKGHKFESETDTEVIAKLMQHIHDRYPDFSFRQLVEVVIQQLEGAFALAFKSSKFPGQLVATRRGSPLLIGIKTNNENLQASQFPISYSKDAAAIVEHTKQVEYFVASDAAAIVEHTKQVLFLEDDDVAVVEDGTLSIHRISRKPSAENTQQTREVQNLNLELQQIMKGSFKTFMQKEIYEQPESVVNTMRGRVRPNGQVVLGGIKDYVADIKRCRRLIMIACGTSYHSAIACRQILEELSELPVVLELASDFLDRNTPIFRDDVCIFISQSGETADTLNALRYCKPRGALLIGITNAVGSSISRETHCGVHINAGPEIGILEELSELPVVLELASDFLDRNTPIFRDDVCIFISQSGETADTLNALRYCKPRGALLIGITNAVGSSISRETHCGVHINAGPEIGVASTKAYTSQILSLLMFALVLSDDRISMMNRRREIIQALNDLPDLIREVLQLDKEVLQIAQEIYKEKSLLIMGRGFNFATCLE
;
A
#
# COMPACT_ATOMS: atom_id res chain seq x y z
N MET A 1 -0.32 13.68 30.21
CA MET A 1 0.59 13.61 29.05
C MET A 1 -0.02 12.69 28.02
N VAL A 2 0.10 13.04 26.74
CA VAL A 2 -0.33 12.21 25.60
C VAL A 2 0.78 12.23 24.55
N VAL A 3 0.98 11.09 23.90
CA VAL A 3 1.79 10.97 22.68
C VAL A 3 0.85 10.59 21.54
N HIS A 4 1.01 11.20 20.38
CA HIS A 4 0.08 11.12 19.26
C HIS A 4 0.81 10.92 17.94
N ASN A 5 0.41 9.90 17.19
CA ASN A 5 0.70 9.75 15.77
C ASN A 5 -0.60 9.89 14.98
N GLY A 6 -0.64 10.78 14.00
CA GLY A 6 -1.83 11.02 13.19
C GLY A 6 -2.21 12.50 13.11
N ILE A 7 -3.43 12.77 12.69
CA ILE A 7 -4.00 14.12 12.55
C ILE A 7 -5.43 14.12 13.11
N ILE A 8 -5.71 15.07 14.01
CA ILE A 8 -7.06 15.37 14.48
C ILE A 8 -7.68 16.41 13.55
N THR A 9 -8.65 16.00 12.73
CA THR A 9 -9.22 16.86 11.68
C THR A 9 -10.11 17.97 12.23
N ASN A 10 -10.79 17.72 13.35
CA ASN A 10 -11.67 18.68 14.03
C ASN A 10 -10.99 19.43 15.19
N TYR A 11 -9.65 19.55 15.17
CA TYR A 11 -8.90 20.18 16.27
C TYR A 11 -9.26 21.65 16.47
N ARG A 12 -9.67 22.36 15.41
CA ARG A 12 -10.02 23.79 15.46
C ARG A 12 -11.28 24.02 16.28
N GLU A 13 -12.33 23.24 16.02
CA GLU A 13 -13.60 23.32 16.75
C GLU A 13 -13.40 23.04 18.24
N ILE A 14 -12.63 22.00 18.56
CA ILE A 14 -12.35 21.63 19.95
C ILE A 14 -11.47 22.69 20.64
N LYS A 15 -10.45 23.23 19.95
CA LYS A 15 -9.58 24.30 20.47
C LYS A 15 -10.39 25.55 20.81
N GLU A 16 -11.27 25.99 19.91
CA GLU A 16 -12.14 27.14 20.17
C GLU A 16 -13.09 26.90 21.35
N TYR A 17 -13.67 25.71 21.45
CA TYR A 17 -14.51 25.34 22.59
C TYR A 17 -13.73 25.40 23.91
N LEU A 18 -12.52 24.85 23.96
CA LEU A 18 -11.68 24.82 25.16
C LEU A 18 -11.19 26.23 25.56
N ILE A 19 -10.84 27.08 24.58
CA ILE A 19 -10.49 28.49 24.84
C ILE A 19 -11.68 29.22 25.47
N LYS A 20 -12.91 29.03 24.96
CA LYS A 20 -14.13 29.59 25.56
C LYS A 20 -14.39 29.06 26.98
N LYS A 21 -13.85 27.90 27.35
CA LYS A 21 -13.89 27.33 28.71
C LYS A 21 -12.72 27.77 29.60
N GLY A 22 -11.84 28.65 29.11
CA GLY A 22 -10.74 29.22 29.89
C GLY A 22 -9.41 28.48 29.79
N HIS A 23 -9.31 27.45 28.94
CA HIS A 23 -8.05 26.75 28.70
C HIS A 23 -7.10 27.60 27.86
N LYS A 24 -5.82 27.63 28.23
CA LYS A 24 -4.75 28.27 27.47
C LYS A 24 -3.94 27.21 26.71
N PHE A 25 -3.56 27.55 25.49
CA PHE A 25 -2.74 26.72 24.62
C PHE A 25 -1.34 27.31 24.48
N GLU A 26 -0.35 26.44 24.41
CA GLU A 26 1.08 26.77 24.36
C GLU A 26 1.73 26.38 23.02
N SER A 27 1.02 25.61 22.19
CA SER A 27 1.46 25.16 20.89
C SER A 27 0.40 25.36 19.80
N GLU A 28 0.85 25.19 18.55
CA GLU A 28 0.00 25.17 17.36
C GLU A 28 -0.38 23.74 16.95
N THR A 29 0.06 22.73 17.71
CA THR A 29 -0.23 21.33 17.39
C THR A 29 -1.69 20.98 17.67
N ASP A 30 -2.24 20.11 16.84
CA ASP A 30 -3.52 19.45 17.07
C ASP A 30 -3.48 18.54 18.32
N THR A 31 -2.32 17.95 18.60
CA THR A 31 -2.07 17.06 19.74
C THR A 31 -2.36 17.71 21.10
N GLU A 32 -2.03 18.99 21.28
CA GLU A 32 -2.28 19.68 22.56
C GLU A 32 -3.78 19.73 22.90
N VAL A 33 -4.65 19.80 21.89
CA VAL A 33 -6.10 19.79 22.05
C VAL A 33 -6.57 18.55 22.79
N ILE A 34 -5.96 17.39 22.51
CA ILE A 34 -6.27 16.12 23.18
C ILE A 34 -5.95 16.21 24.68
N ALA A 35 -4.78 16.75 25.03
CA ALA A 35 -4.35 16.89 26.42
C ALA A 35 -5.28 17.83 27.22
N LYS A 36 -5.64 18.98 26.63
CA LYS A 36 -6.52 19.97 27.26
C LYS A 36 -7.97 19.46 27.35
N LEU A 37 -8.44 18.72 26.34
CA LEU A 37 -9.76 18.08 26.36
C LEU A 37 -9.86 17.02 27.47
N MET A 38 -8.82 16.19 27.62
CA MET A 38 -8.74 15.20 28.70
C MET A 38 -8.83 15.86 30.08
N GLN A 39 -8.10 16.96 30.28
CA GLN A 39 -8.15 17.73 31.53
C GLN A 39 -9.55 18.31 31.77
N HIS A 40 -10.14 18.93 30.75
CA HIS A 40 -11.49 19.52 30.82
C HIS A 40 -12.57 18.50 31.21
N ILE A 41 -12.52 17.29 30.63
CA ILE A 41 -13.47 16.22 30.94
C ILE A 41 -13.26 15.72 32.36
N HIS A 42 -12.02 15.54 32.79
CA HIS A 42 -11.72 15.08 34.14
C HIS A 42 -12.13 16.08 35.23
N ASP A 43 -11.95 17.39 34.99
CA ASP A 43 -12.39 18.43 35.92
C ASP A 43 -13.93 18.46 36.06
N ARG A 44 -14.67 18.03 35.04
CA ARG A 44 -16.14 17.93 35.06
C ARG A 44 -16.65 16.61 35.63
N TYR A 45 -15.91 15.53 35.45
CA TYR A 45 -16.25 14.18 35.92
C TYR A 45 -15.07 13.57 36.71
N PRO A 46 -14.87 13.99 37.97
CA PRO A 46 -13.71 13.58 38.77
C PRO A 46 -13.68 12.07 39.07
N ASP A 47 -14.85 11.43 39.12
CA ASP A 47 -15.03 10.02 39.50
C ASP A 47 -14.79 9.04 38.34
N PHE A 48 -14.54 9.53 37.11
CA PHE A 48 -14.30 8.67 35.96
C PHE A 48 -12.95 7.97 36.07
N SER A 49 -12.92 6.67 35.76
CA SER A 49 -11.67 5.94 35.63
C SER A 49 -10.85 6.45 34.46
N PHE A 50 -9.54 6.17 34.45
CA PHE A 50 -8.66 6.65 33.40
C PHE A 50 -9.11 6.18 32.00
N ARG A 51 -9.58 4.93 31.92
CA ARG A 51 -10.21 4.35 30.73
C ARG A 51 -11.42 5.18 30.27
N GLN A 52 -12.36 5.45 31.17
CA GLN A 52 -13.60 6.18 30.84
C GLN A 52 -13.30 7.59 30.34
N LEU A 53 -12.31 8.27 30.92
CA LEU A 53 -11.86 9.57 30.44
C LEU A 53 -11.37 9.50 29.00
N VAL A 54 -10.51 8.51 28.67
CA VAL A 54 -10.03 8.32 27.30
C VAL A 54 -11.17 7.96 26.34
N GLU A 55 -12.09 7.09 26.74
CA GLU A 55 -13.27 6.72 25.94
C GLU A 55 -14.11 7.95 25.56
N VAL A 56 -14.35 8.87 26.50
CA VAL A 56 -15.09 10.11 26.21
C VAL A 56 -14.27 11.06 25.34
N VAL A 57 -12.95 11.15 25.55
CA VAL A 57 -12.08 11.97 24.70
C VAL A 57 -12.14 11.51 23.25
N ILE A 58 -11.92 10.22 22.97
CA ILE A 58 -11.86 9.71 21.59
C ILE A 58 -13.21 9.73 20.85
N GLN A 59 -14.33 9.88 21.58
CA GLN A 59 -15.65 10.13 20.98
C GLN A 59 -15.77 11.54 20.41
N GLN A 60 -15.00 12.51 20.91
CA GLN A 60 -15.00 13.88 20.43
C GLN A 60 -13.96 14.12 19.32
N LEU A 61 -13.01 13.21 19.14
CA LEU A 61 -11.95 13.33 18.15
C LEU A 61 -12.39 12.78 16.79
N GLU A 62 -12.15 13.56 15.74
CA GLU A 62 -12.27 13.14 14.34
C GLU A 62 -10.87 13.06 13.71
N GLY A 63 -10.73 12.18 12.71
CA GLY A 63 -9.47 11.96 12.02
C GLY A 63 -8.87 10.58 12.29
N ALA A 64 -7.56 10.46 12.04
CA ALA A 64 -6.79 9.24 12.25
C ALA A 64 -5.73 9.49 13.32
N PHE A 65 -5.67 8.64 14.35
CA PHE A 65 -4.78 8.79 15.48
C PHE A 65 -4.36 7.44 16.09
N ALA A 66 -3.16 7.41 16.66
CA ALA A 66 -2.71 6.42 17.63
C ALA A 66 -2.22 7.20 18.86
N LEU A 67 -2.80 6.90 20.02
CA LEU A 67 -2.64 7.68 21.24
C LEU A 67 -2.15 6.79 22.38
N ALA A 68 -1.22 7.31 23.17
CA ALA A 68 -0.81 6.73 24.45
C ALA A 68 -0.87 7.80 25.55
N PHE A 69 -1.60 7.51 26.62
CA PHE A 69 -1.88 8.42 27.72
C PHE A 69 -1.17 7.99 29.00
N LYS A 70 -0.65 8.99 29.73
CA LYS A 70 -0.12 8.84 31.10
C LYS A 70 -0.55 10.05 31.94
N SER A 71 -0.90 9.80 33.20
CA SER A 71 -1.36 10.83 34.12
C SER A 71 -0.72 10.68 35.49
N SER A 72 -0.39 11.80 36.14
CA SER A 72 0.03 11.80 37.55
C SER A 72 -1.13 11.48 38.50
N LYS A 73 -2.39 11.68 38.06
CA LYS A 73 -3.60 11.36 38.83
C LYS A 73 -3.94 9.86 38.83
N PHE A 74 -3.40 9.11 37.86
CA PHE A 74 -3.58 7.66 37.71
C PHE A 74 -2.19 6.99 37.65
N PRO A 75 -1.44 6.99 38.77
CA PRO A 75 -0.06 6.49 38.78
C PRO A 75 -0.03 4.99 38.47
N GLY A 76 0.96 4.58 37.67
CA GLY A 76 1.12 3.18 37.25
C GLY A 76 0.19 2.74 36.11
N GLN A 77 -0.77 3.57 35.70
CA GLN A 77 -1.68 3.26 34.60
C GLN A 77 -1.21 3.81 33.25
N LEU A 78 -1.51 3.08 32.18
CA LEU A 78 -1.31 3.49 30.81
C LEU A 78 -2.54 3.13 29.99
N VAL A 79 -3.03 4.07 29.18
CA VAL A 79 -4.15 3.82 28.25
C VAL A 79 -3.68 4.11 26.84
N ALA A 80 -3.88 3.15 25.94
CA ALA A 80 -3.48 3.23 24.54
C ALA A 80 -4.69 2.95 23.64
N THR A 81 -4.85 3.72 22.57
CA THR A 81 -6.00 3.58 21.67
C THR A 81 -5.64 4.06 20.27
N ARG A 82 -6.35 3.55 19.25
CA ARG A 82 -6.13 3.94 17.86
C ARG A 82 -7.41 4.04 17.06
N ARG A 83 -7.34 4.82 15.99
CA ARG A 83 -8.28 4.87 14.87
C ARG A 83 -7.50 5.28 13.62
N GLY A 84 -7.36 4.40 12.64
CA GLY A 84 -6.68 4.72 11.38
C GLY A 84 -5.15 4.91 11.43
N SER A 85 -4.48 4.73 12.58
CA SER A 85 -3.02 4.71 12.69
C SER A 85 -2.53 3.45 13.41
N PRO A 86 -1.43 2.80 12.97
CA PRO A 86 -0.86 1.63 13.64
C PRO A 86 -0.54 1.84 15.12
N LEU A 87 -0.87 0.84 15.94
CA LEU A 87 -0.53 0.77 17.36
C LEU A 87 -0.52 -0.69 17.80
N LEU A 88 0.54 -1.12 18.48
CA LEU A 88 0.71 -2.46 18.99
C LEU A 88 1.33 -2.45 20.40
N ILE A 89 1.13 -3.56 21.11
CA ILE A 89 1.60 -3.77 22.48
C ILE A 89 2.48 -5.02 22.52
N GLY A 90 3.76 -4.83 22.79
CA GLY A 90 4.71 -5.89 23.12
C GLY A 90 4.53 -6.34 24.55
N ILE A 91 4.53 -7.66 24.77
CA ILE A 91 4.39 -8.27 26.09
C ILE A 91 5.66 -9.07 26.36
N LYS A 92 6.33 -8.78 27.48
CA LYS A 92 7.48 -9.55 27.96
C LYS A 92 7.20 -10.05 29.35
N THR A 93 7.31 -11.36 29.53
CA THR A 93 7.18 -12.00 30.84
C THR A 93 8.08 -13.22 30.91
N ASN A 94 8.37 -13.68 32.13
CA ASN A 94 9.12 -14.90 32.37
C ASN A 94 8.28 -16.18 32.20
N ASN A 95 6.99 -16.03 31.90
CA ASN A 95 6.06 -17.16 31.76
C ASN A 95 5.91 -17.55 30.27
N GLU A 96 6.51 -18.67 29.88
CA GLU A 96 6.63 -19.11 28.47
C GLU A 96 5.29 -19.45 27.78
N ASN A 97 4.20 -19.63 28.56
CA ASN A 97 2.90 -20.09 28.07
C ASN A 97 1.95 -19.01 27.51
N LEU A 98 2.43 -17.78 27.24
CA LEU A 98 1.60 -16.71 26.65
C LEU A 98 1.32 -16.86 25.15
N GLN A 99 1.93 -17.84 24.47
CA GLN A 99 1.80 -18.03 23.03
C GLN A 99 0.37 -18.37 22.56
N ALA A 100 -0.55 -18.67 23.47
CA ALA A 100 -1.97 -18.94 23.18
C ALA A 100 -2.94 -17.98 23.91
N SER A 101 -2.47 -16.80 24.35
CA SER A 101 -3.31 -15.85 25.06
C SER A 101 -4.18 -15.04 24.11
N GLN A 102 -5.48 -15.33 24.11
CA GLN A 102 -6.50 -14.48 23.52
C GLN A 102 -6.99 -13.47 24.56
N PHE A 103 -6.92 -12.18 24.25
CA PHE A 103 -7.45 -11.11 25.09
C PHE A 103 -8.90 -10.81 24.69
N PRO A 104 -9.91 -11.16 25.51
CA PRO A 104 -11.29 -10.83 25.22
C PRO A 104 -11.53 -9.32 25.23
N ILE A 105 -12.29 -8.83 24.26
CA ILE A 105 -12.72 -7.43 24.20
C ILE A 105 -13.89 -7.25 25.16
N SER A 106 -13.70 -6.39 26.14
CA SER A 106 -14.74 -5.99 27.08
C SER A 106 -15.50 -4.76 26.54
N TYR A 107 -16.81 -4.73 26.70
CA TYR A 107 -17.61 -3.56 26.32
C TYR A 107 -17.90 -2.72 27.56
N SER A 108 -18.06 -1.40 27.42
CA SER A 108 -18.15 -0.46 28.56
C SER A 108 -19.25 -0.78 29.60
N LYS A 109 -20.18 -1.70 29.30
CA LYS A 109 -21.25 -2.20 30.20
C LYS A 109 -20.96 -3.54 30.89
N ASP A 110 -19.90 -4.24 30.49
CA ASP A 110 -19.55 -5.58 30.96
C ASP A 110 -18.35 -5.52 31.92
N ALA A 111 -18.31 -6.42 32.91
CA ALA A 111 -17.15 -6.58 33.78
C ALA A 111 -15.94 -7.03 32.94
N ALA A 112 -14.80 -6.37 33.12
CA ALA A 112 -13.59 -6.66 32.36
C ALA A 112 -13.15 -8.12 32.58
N ALA A 113 -12.91 -8.86 31.51
CA ALA A 113 -12.23 -10.13 31.61
C ALA A 113 -10.72 -9.86 31.80
N ILE A 114 -10.24 -10.14 33.01
CA ILE A 114 -8.87 -9.86 33.45
C ILE A 114 -7.99 -11.07 33.09
N VAL A 115 -6.92 -10.83 32.33
CA VAL A 115 -5.84 -11.81 32.22
C VAL A 115 -4.84 -11.50 33.33
N GLU A 116 -4.87 -12.31 34.39
CA GLU A 116 -3.96 -12.17 35.53
C GLU A 116 -2.56 -12.65 35.11
N HIS A 117 -1.60 -11.73 35.05
CA HIS A 117 -0.20 -12.07 34.83
C HIS A 117 0.56 -12.02 36.17
N THR A 118 1.47 -12.97 36.37
CA THR A 118 2.40 -13.00 37.52
C THR A 118 3.16 -11.68 37.66
N LYS A 119 3.57 -11.32 38.89
CA LYS A 119 4.16 -10.03 39.34
C LYS A 119 5.33 -9.42 38.53
N GLN A 120 5.82 -10.06 37.46
CA GLN A 120 6.85 -9.51 36.57
C GLN A 120 6.40 -9.61 35.11
N VAL A 121 5.81 -8.52 34.63
CA VAL A 121 5.44 -8.32 33.22
C VAL A 121 5.83 -6.91 32.80
N GLU A 122 6.37 -6.79 31.59
CA GLU A 122 6.72 -5.52 30.95
C GLU A 122 5.85 -5.36 29.69
N TYR A 123 5.21 -4.20 29.55
CA TYR A 123 4.41 -3.86 28.37
C TYR A 123 5.09 -2.72 27.60
N PHE A 124 5.21 -2.89 26.29
CA PHE A 124 5.83 -1.93 25.38
C PHE A 124 4.79 -1.46 24.36
N VAL A 125 4.43 -0.18 24.37
CA VAL A 125 3.46 0.37 23.38
C VAL A 125 4.23 1.12 22.31
N ALA A 126 4.02 0.73 21.04
CA ALA A 126 4.67 1.39 19.91
C ALA A 126 3.75 1.41 18.69
N SER A 127 3.99 2.37 17.79
CA SER A 127 3.35 2.42 16.48
C SER A 127 4.02 1.51 15.45
N ASP A 128 5.25 1.03 15.70
CA ASP A 128 5.99 0.12 14.84
C ASP A 128 6.65 -1.02 15.65
N ALA A 129 6.66 -2.22 15.08
CA ALA A 129 7.24 -3.42 15.68
C ALA A 129 8.76 -3.36 15.86
N ALA A 130 9.47 -2.58 15.04
CA ALA A 130 10.91 -2.40 15.13
C ALA A 130 11.35 -1.81 16.48
N ALA A 131 10.50 -1.01 17.13
CA ALA A 131 10.78 -0.44 18.46
C ALA A 131 10.56 -1.44 19.61
N ILE A 132 9.95 -2.60 19.34
CA ILE A 132 9.59 -3.60 20.36
C ILE A 132 10.47 -4.85 20.25
N VAL A 133 10.91 -5.19 19.05
CA VAL A 133 11.57 -6.48 18.76
C VAL A 133 12.86 -6.72 19.54
N GLU A 134 13.54 -5.66 20.02
CA GLU A 134 14.70 -5.79 20.91
C GLU A 134 14.35 -6.27 22.33
N HIS A 135 13.09 -6.10 22.74
CA HIS A 135 12.59 -6.48 24.06
C HIS A 135 11.76 -7.77 24.01
N THR A 136 10.87 -7.90 23.04
CA THR A 136 9.99 -9.07 22.90
C THR A 136 9.52 -9.26 21.46
N LYS A 137 9.28 -10.52 21.08
CA LYS A 137 8.63 -10.88 19.81
C LYS A 137 7.12 -11.11 19.95
N GLN A 138 6.61 -11.19 21.18
CA GLN A 138 5.19 -11.36 21.44
C GLN A 138 4.50 -10.00 21.40
N VAL A 139 3.64 -9.80 20.40
CA VAL A 139 2.94 -8.54 20.18
C VAL A 139 1.44 -8.74 19.99
N LEU A 140 0.68 -7.77 20.46
CA LEU A 140 -0.75 -7.67 20.25
C LEU A 140 -1.02 -6.43 19.39
N PHE A 141 -1.61 -6.62 18.21
CA PHE A 141 -2.01 -5.52 17.34
C PHE A 141 -3.39 -5.00 17.76
N LEU A 142 -3.49 -3.69 17.99
CA LEU A 142 -4.78 -3.05 18.24
C LEU A 142 -5.50 -2.82 16.90
N GLU A 143 -6.83 -2.87 16.94
CA GLU A 143 -7.69 -2.39 15.85
C GLU A 143 -8.31 -1.04 16.19
N ASP A 144 -8.98 -0.45 15.21
CA ASP A 144 -9.70 0.81 15.39
C ASP A 144 -10.74 0.72 16.51
N ASP A 145 -10.77 1.76 17.33
CA ASP A 145 -11.60 1.95 18.53
C ASP A 145 -11.33 0.97 19.67
N ASP A 146 -10.24 0.19 19.61
CA ASP A 146 -9.73 -0.52 20.79
C ASP A 146 -9.14 0.48 21.79
N VAL A 147 -9.47 0.28 23.06
CA VAL A 147 -8.91 1.01 24.21
C VAL A 147 -8.22 -0.02 25.10
N ALA A 148 -6.90 -0.11 24.96
CA ALA A 148 -6.06 -0.95 25.79
C ALA A 148 -5.68 -0.23 27.09
N VAL A 149 -5.86 -0.89 28.22
CA VAL A 149 -5.62 -0.34 29.55
C VAL A 149 -4.67 -1.26 30.29
N VAL A 150 -3.57 -0.69 30.78
CA VAL A 150 -2.67 -1.33 31.73
C VAL A 150 -2.97 -0.75 33.11
N GLU A 151 -3.47 -1.57 34.02
CA GLU A 151 -3.80 -1.22 35.40
C GLU A 151 -3.41 -2.39 36.31
N ASP A 152 -2.72 -2.09 37.42
CA ASP A 152 -2.23 -3.09 38.39
C ASP A 152 -1.44 -4.25 37.77
N GLY A 153 -0.69 -3.97 36.69
CA GLY A 153 0.10 -4.97 35.96
C GLY A 153 -0.70 -5.86 35.00
N THR A 154 -2.00 -5.63 34.87
CA THR A 154 -2.89 -6.37 33.96
C THR A 154 -3.21 -5.55 32.72
N LEU A 155 -3.19 -6.21 31.55
CA LEU A 155 -3.61 -5.62 30.28
C LEU A 155 -5.05 -6.06 29.99
N SER A 156 -5.94 -5.11 29.72
CA SER A 156 -7.30 -5.35 29.27
C SER A 156 -7.63 -4.51 28.03
N ILE A 157 -8.51 -5.03 27.17
CA ILE A 157 -8.88 -4.37 25.90
C ILE A 157 -10.38 -4.10 25.92
N HIS A 158 -10.74 -2.86 25.62
CA HIS A 158 -12.11 -2.36 25.71
C HIS A 158 -12.57 -1.76 24.39
N ARG A 159 -13.89 -1.75 24.16
CA ARG A 159 -14.53 -1.04 23.06
C ARG A 159 -15.86 -0.42 23.50
N ILE A 160 -16.15 0.78 22.99
CA ILE A 160 -17.32 1.57 23.39
C ILE A 160 -18.65 0.94 22.92
N SER A 161 -18.70 0.41 21.69
CA SER A 161 -19.90 -0.18 21.10
C SER A 161 -19.60 -1.51 20.39
N ARG A 162 -20.57 -2.43 20.42
CA ARG A 162 -20.58 -3.60 19.53
C ARG A 162 -20.81 -3.12 18.09
N LYS A 163 -20.07 -3.68 17.13
CA LYS A 163 -20.41 -3.50 15.71
C LYS A 163 -21.75 -4.20 15.44
N PRO A 164 -22.71 -3.56 14.75
CA PRO A 164 -24.06 -4.11 14.55
C PRO A 164 -24.09 -5.41 13.74
N SER A 165 -22.99 -5.78 13.08
CA SER A 165 -22.87 -6.98 12.24
C SER A 165 -22.20 -8.18 12.93
N ALA A 166 -21.80 -8.08 14.20
CA ALA A 166 -21.22 -9.20 14.93
C ALA A 166 -22.33 -9.95 15.67
N GLU A 167 -22.64 -11.17 15.22
CA GLU A 167 -23.34 -12.17 16.02
C GLU A 167 -22.65 -12.34 17.39
N ASN A 168 -23.31 -13.00 18.34
CA ASN A 168 -22.97 -13.15 19.77
C ASN A 168 -21.57 -13.75 20.12
N THR A 169 -20.62 -13.76 19.19
CA THR A 169 -19.25 -14.21 19.35
C THR A 169 -18.42 -13.17 20.13
N GLN A 170 -17.82 -13.61 21.23
CA GLN A 170 -16.88 -12.80 22.01
C GLN A 170 -15.65 -12.49 21.16
N GLN A 171 -15.46 -11.21 20.82
CA GLN A 171 -14.30 -10.78 20.04
C GLN A 171 -13.04 -10.85 20.91
N THR A 172 -11.94 -11.31 20.33
CA THR A 172 -10.65 -11.44 21.00
C THR A 172 -9.53 -10.79 20.20
N ARG A 173 -8.43 -10.47 20.87
CA ARG A 173 -7.15 -10.11 20.27
C ARG A 173 -6.13 -11.18 20.57
N GLU A 174 -5.52 -11.71 19.52
CA GLU A 174 -4.51 -12.75 19.68
C GLU A 174 -3.14 -12.13 19.82
N VAL A 175 -2.33 -12.68 20.74
CA VAL A 175 -0.90 -12.41 20.78
C VAL A 175 -0.25 -13.14 19.61
N GLN A 176 0.45 -12.38 18.77
CA GLN A 176 1.17 -12.90 17.62
C GLN A 176 2.67 -12.89 17.91
N ASN A 177 3.38 -13.88 17.35
CA ASN A 177 4.83 -13.91 17.40
C ASN A 177 5.41 -13.25 16.14
N LEU A 178 6.23 -12.23 16.32
CA LEU A 178 6.91 -11.55 15.21
C LEU A 178 7.99 -12.46 14.62
N ASN A 179 7.87 -12.74 13.32
CA ASN A 179 8.92 -13.39 12.53
C ASN A 179 10.01 -12.38 12.09
N LEU A 180 10.40 -11.48 13.01
CA LEU A 180 11.44 -10.49 12.80
C LEU A 180 12.68 -10.87 13.61
N GLU A 181 13.85 -10.76 12.98
CA GLU A 181 15.14 -10.92 13.65
C GLU A 181 15.77 -9.56 13.89
N LEU A 182 16.33 -9.35 15.09
CA LEU A 182 16.95 -8.08 15.48
C LEU A 182 18.02 -7.62 14.47
N GLN A 183 18.77 -8.57 13.89
CA GLN A 183 19.79 -8.28 12.88
C GLN A 183 19.23 -7.60 11.63
N GLN A 184 17.97 -7.86 11.26
CA GLN A 184 17.34 -7.27 10.08
C GLN A 184 17.11 -5.76 10.23
N ILE A 185 16.92 -5.28 11.47
CA ILE A 185 16.71 -3.86 11.78
C ILE A 185 17.97 -3.14 12.26
N MET A 186 19.12 -3.83 12.29
CA MET A 186 20.42 -3.25 12.63
C MET A 186 21.23 -2.98 11.36
N LYS A 187 22.15 -2.01 11.40
CA LYS A 187 23.05 -1.71 10.26
C LYS A 187 24.11 -2.79 10.03
N GLY A 188 24.45 -3.58 11.06
CA GLY A 188 25.54 -4.55 10.98
C GLY A 188 26.88 -3.88 10.64
N SER A 189 27.57 -4.43 9.63
CA SER A 189 28.85 -3.91 9.13
C SER A 189 28.72 -2.71 8.16
N PHE A 190 27.50 -2.31 7.78
CA PHE A 190 27.27 -1.24 6.82
C PHE A 190 27.21 0.14 7.49
N LYS A 191 27.53 1.19 6.73
CA LYS A 191 27.53 2.58 7.24
C LYS A 191 26.12 3.15 7.40
N THR A 192 25.23 2.81 6.47
CA THR A 192 23.85 3.30 6.40
C THR A 192 22.87 2.14 6.14
N PHE A 193 21.60 2.34 6.50
CA PHE A 193 20.55 1.36 6.21
C PHE A 193 20.34 1.19 4.71
N MET A 194 20.29 2.29 3.94
CA MET A 194 20.17 2.23 2.48
C MET A 194 21.30 1.39 1.85
N GLN A 195 22.55 1.55 2.31
CA GLN A 195 23.66 0.72 1.83
C GLN A 195 23.45 -0.76 2.16
N LYS A 196 23.09 -1.09 3.42
CA LYS A 196 22.74 -2.46 3.82
C LYS A 196 21.66 -3.03 2.91
N GLU A 197 20.58 -2.29 2.72
CA GLU A 197 19.38 -2.73 2.00
C GLU A 197 19.64 -2.95 0.50
N ILE A 198 20.49 -2.12 -0.13
CA ILE A 198 20.95 -2.32 -1.50
C ILE A 198 21.73 -3.64 -1.62
N TYR A 199 22.64 -3.90 -0.67
CA TYR A 199 23.51 -5.08 -0.69
C TYR A 199 22.79 -6.36 -0.24
N GLU A 200 21.67 -6.25 0.49
CA GLU A 200 20.79 -7.38 0.87
C GLU A 200 19.82 -7.81 -0.25
N GLN A 201 19.84 -7.15 -1.42
CA GLN A 201 18.93 -7.47 -2.52
C GLN A 201 19.02 -8.91 -3.05
N PRO A 202 20.21 -9.55 -3.16
CA PRO A 202 20.28 -10.96 -3.51
C PRO A 202 19.47 -11.85 -2.56
N GLU A 203 19.59 -11.61 -1.25
CA GLU A 203 18.89 -12.37 -0.22
C GLU A 203 17.39 -12.02 -0.16
N SER A 204 17.02 -10.75 -0.32
CA SER A 204 15.62 -10.31 -0.30
C SER A 204 14.83 -10.84 -1.50
N VAL A 205 15.46 -10.92 -2.68
CA VAL A 205 14.89 -11.55 -3.88
C VAL A 205 14.65 -13.05 -3.66
N VAL A 206 15.62 -13.76 -3.06
CA VAL A 206 15.44 -15.18 -2.67
C VAL A 206 14.30 -15.33 -1.67
N ASN A 207 14.21 -14.46 -0.66
CA ASN A 207 13.15 -14.49 0.35
C ASN A 207 11.77 -14.21 -0.26
N THR A 208 11.71 -13.35 -1.27
CA THR A 208 10.49 -13.03 -2.01
C THR A 208 10.02 -14.23 -2.83
N MET A 209 10.92 -15.04 -3.41
CA MET A 209 10.57 -16.24 -4.17
C MET A 209 10.33 -17.49 -3.30
N ARG A 210 10.81 -17.48 -2.06
CA ARG A 210 10.82 -18.64 -1.15
C ARG A 210 9.43 -19.27 -1.01
N GLY A 211 9.32 -20.54 -1.37
CA GLY A 211 8.07 -21.30 -1.31
C GLY A 211 7.03 -20.95 -2.40
N ARG A 212 7.32 -19.96 -3.26
CA ARG A 212 6.44 -19.50 -4.35
C ARG A 212 6.90 -20.00 -5.70
N VAL A 213 8.19 -19.90 -5.99
CA VAL A 213 8.81 -20.52 -7.17
C VAL A 213 9.30 -21.91 -6.78
N ARG A 214 8.71 -22.95 -7.38
CA ARG A 214 9.04 -24.35 -7.06
C ARG A 214 10.07 -24.91 -8.05
N PRO A 215 10.88 -25.91 -7.65
CA PRO A 215 11.88 -26.53 -8.53
C PRO A 215 11.30 -27.16 -9.80
N ASN A 216 10.03 -27.54 -9.79
CA ASN A 216 9.32 -28.08 -10.97
C ASN A 216 8.87 -26.99 -11.97
N GLY A 217 9.22 -25.72 -11.73
CA GLY A 217 8.79 -24.59 -12.55
C GLY A 217 7.37 -24.10 -12.29
N GLN A 218 6.73 -24.56 -11.21
CA GLN A 218 5.42 -24.07 -10.81
C GLN A 218 5.55 -22.82 -9.94
N VAL A 219 4.78 -21.78 -10.25
CA VAL A 219 4.66 -20.57 -9.42
C VAL A 219 3.35 -20.60 -8.66
N VAL A 220 3.41 -20.46 -7.33
CA VAL A 220 2.24 -20.47 -6.45
C VAL A 220 2.30 -19.28 -5.50
N LEU A 221 1.27 -18.44 -5.56
CA LEU A 221 1.08 -17.34 -4.63
C LEU A 221 -0.04 -17.71 -3.65
N GLY A 222 0.35 -18.24 -2.48
CA GLY A 222 -0.61 -18.77 -1.50
C GLY A 222 -1.68 -17.77 -1.08
N GLY A 223 -1.32 -16.49 -0.91
CA GLY A 223 -2.24 -15.45 -0.46
C GLY A 223 -3.28 -14.99 -1.48
N ILE A 224 -3.22 -15.45 -2.73
CA ILE A 224 -4.24 -15.18 -3.76
C ILE A 224 -4.87 -16.46 -4.33
N LYS A 225 -4.43 -17.64 -3.87
CA LYS A 225 -4.75 -18.95 -4.46
C LYS A 225 -6.25 -19.16 -4.65
N ASP A 226 -7.04 -18.80 -3.64
CA ASP A 226 -8.50 -19.00 -3.64
C ASP A 226 -9.24 -18.00 -4.54
N TYR A 227 -8.56 -16.93 -4.97
CA TYR A 227 -9.11 -15.86 -5.80
C TYR A 227 -8.62 -15.88 -7.25
N VAL A 228 -7.68 -16.77 -7.61
CA VAL A 228 -7.09 -16.81 -8.97
C VAL A 228 -8.16 -16.95 -10.05
N ALA A 229 -9.20 -17.76 -9.82
CA ALA A 229 -10.29 -17.95 -10.76
C ALA A 229 -11.15 -16.68 -10.93
N ASP A 230 -11.30 -15.87 -9.88
CA ASP A 230 -12.00 -14.58 -9.95
C ASP A 230 -11.15 -13.55 -10.70
N ILE A 231 -9.85 -13.51 -10.41
CA ILE A 231 -8.90 -12.62 -11.07
C ILE A 231 -8.83 -12.91 -12.57
N LYS A 232 -8.78 -14.18 -12.99
CA LYS A 232 -8.78 -14.54 -14.41
C LYS A 232 -10.08 -14.19 -15.16
N ARG A 233 -11.19 -14.04 -14.43
CA ARG A 233 -12.50 -13.66 -14.99
C ARG A 233 -12.72 -12.15 -15.02
N CYS A 234 -11.86 -11.38 -14.35
CA CYS A 234 -11.96 -9.93 -14.36
C CYS A 234 -11.73 -9.40 -15.78
N ARG A 235 -12.36 -8.28 -16.08
CA ARG A 235 -12.16 -7.59 -17.36
C ARG A 235 -10.99 -6.61 -17.31
N ARG A 236 -10.62 -6.22 -16.09
CA ARG A 236 -9.70 -5.11 -15.84
C ARG A 236 -8.98 -5.31 -14.51
N LEU A 237 -7.65 -5.25 -14.53
CA LEU A 237 -6.86 -5.01 -13.32
C LEU A 237 -6.70 -3.49 -13.14
N ILE A 238 -6.40 -2.99 -11.95
CA ILE A 238 -6.09 -1.57 -11.72
C ILE A 238 -4.96 -1.53 -10.70
N MET A 239 -3.82 -0.94 -11.03
CA MET A 239 -2.68 -0.87 -10.10
C MET A 239 -2.60 0.53 -9.49
N ILE A 240 -2.67 0.61 -8.16
CA ILE A 240 -2.73 1.87 -7.42
C ILE A 240 -1.59 1.92 -6.41
N ALA A 241 -0.76 2.96 -6.52
CA ALA A 241 0.43 3.12 -5.71
C ALA A 241 0.93 4.58 -5.71
N CYS A 242 1.96 4.87 -4.90
CA CYS A 242 2.65 6.17 -4.87
C CYS A 242 4.18 5.98 -4.93
N GLY A 243 4.89 6.96 -5.51
CA GLY A 243 6.36 7.02 -5.54
C GLY A 243 7.03 5.78 -6.14
N THR A 244 8.08 5.25 -5.51
CA THR A 244 8.77 4.03 -5.96
C THR A 244 7.84 2.81 -6.12
N SER A 245 6.77 2.70 -5.32
CA SER A 245 5.78 1.62 -5.49
C SER A 245 4.93 1.78 -6.76
N TYR A 246 4.78 3.02 -7.25
CA TYR A 246 4.18 3.30 -8.55
C TYR A 246 5.17 2.97 -9.69
N HIS A 247 6.47 3.25 -9.52
CA HIS A 247 7.49 2.85 -10.49
C HIS A 247 7.59 1.33 -10.67
N SER A 248 7.46 0.53 -9.58
CA SER A 248 7.49 -0.93 -9.69
C SER A 248 6.31 -1.49 -10.49
N ALA A 249 5.15 -0.83 -10.37
CA ALA A 249 3.98 -1.13 -11.18
C ALA A 249 4.21 -0.80 -12.67
N ILE A 250 4.85 0.34 -12.98
CA ILE A 250 5.25 0.69 -14.36
C ILE A 250 6.21 -0.36 -14.94
N ALA A 251 7.22 -0.76 -14.16
CA ALA A 251 8.22 -1.75 -14.59
C ALA A 251 7.59 -3.09 -14.97
N CYS A 252 6.54 -3.52 -14.25
CA CYS A 252 5.85 -4.79 -14.50
C CYS A 252 4.68 -4.71 -15.49
N ARG A 253 4.31 -3.52 -15.93
CA ARG A 253 3.17 -3.30 -16.81
C ARG A 253 3.22 -4.18 -18.06
N GLN A 254 4.36 -4.18 -18.75
CA GLN A 254 4.53 -4.87 -20.04
C GLN A 254 4.45 -6.38 -19.91
N ILE A 255 5.07 -6.95 -18.87
CA ILE A 255 5.06 -8.39 -18.67
C ILE A 255 3.70 -8.88 -18.14
N LEU A 256 2.97 -8.03 -17.40
CA LEU A 256 1.60 -8.31 -17.00
C LEU A 256 0.66 -8.38 -18.19
N GLU A 257 0.75 -7.46 -19.17
CA GLU A 257 -0.03 -7.55 -20.41
C GLU A 257 0.30 -8.80 -21.21
N GLU A 258 1.60 -9.04 -21.42
CA GLU A 258 2.09 -10.17 -22.21
C GLU A 258 1.56 -11.50 -21.67
N LEU A 259 1.61 -11.68 -20.34
CA LEU A 259 1.25 -12.96 -19.72
C LEU A 259 -0.24 -13.06 -19.37
N SER A 260 -0.89 -11.97 -18.94
CA SER A 260 -2.31 -12.03 -18.60
C SER A 260 -3.22 -11.95 -19.82
N GLU A 261 -2.74 -11.35 -20.92
CA GLU A 261 -3.54 -10.88 -22.07
C GLU A 261 -4.73 -9.99 -21.65
N LEU A 262 -4.68 -9.43 -20.45
CA LEU A 262 -5.56 -8.35 -20.04
C LEU A 262 -4.90 -7.03 -20.48
N PRO A 263 -5.61 -6.13 -21.18
CA PRO A 263 -5.05 -4.86 -21.62
C PRO A 263 -4.51 -4.05 -20.44
N VAL A 264 -3.28 -3.49 -20.46
CA VAL A 264 -2.76 -2.60 -19.39
C VAL A 264 -2.36 -1.22 -19.89
N VAL A 265 -3.25 -0.26 -19.68
CA VAL A 265 -3.11 1.15 -19.97
C VAL A 265 -2.49 1.91 -18.79
N LEU A 266 -1.45 2.68 -19.11
CA LEU A 266 -1.16 3.96 -18.49
C LEU A 266 -0.67 4.96 -19.53
N GLU A 267 -1.01 6.22 -19.33
CA GLU A 267 -1.03 7.20 -20.40
C GLU A 267 0.29 7.93 -20.57
N LEU A 268 0.88 7.74 -21.75
CA LEU A 268 1.52 8.76 -22.57
C LEU A 268 1.43 8.28 -24.03
N ALA A 269 1.02 9.16 -24.95
CA ALA A 269 0.62 8.80 -26.32
C ALA A 269 1.71 8.11 -27.16
N SER A 270 2.99 8.29 -26.80
CA SER A 270 4.14 7.68 -27.48
C SER A 270 4.31 6.17 -27.21
N ASP A 271 3.78 5.66 -26.10
CA ASP A 271 4.00 4.28 -25.65
C ASP A 271 3.08 3.24 -26.30
N PHE A 272 2.04 3.70 -27.00
CA PHE A 272 1.04 2.84 -27.65
C PHE A 272 1.65 1.99 -28.79
N LEU A 273 2.71 2.50 -29.43
CA LEU A 273 3.37 1.85 -30.57
C LEU A 273 4.46 0.89 -30.19
N ASP A 274 5.14 1.15 -29.08
CA ASP A 274 6.32 0.40 -28.67
C ASP A 274 5.99 -1.00 -28.14
N ARG A 275 4.72 -1.28 -27.83
CA ARG A 275 4.32 -2.38 -26.95
C ARG A 275 3.48 -3.47 -27.63
N ASN A 276 3.16 -3.32 -28.92
CA ASN A 276 2.30 -4.26 -29.66
C ASN A 276 1.00 -4.62 -28.91
N THR A 277 0.26 -3.61 -28.48
CA THR A 277 -0.97 -3.73 -27.69
C THR A 277 -1.98 -4.69 -28.34
N PRO A 278 -2.60 -5.63 -27.60
CA PRO A 278 -3.68 -6.47 -28.14
C PRO A 278 -4.87 -5.58 -28.53
N ILE A 279 -5.36 -5.72 -29.75
CA ILE A 279 -6.56 -5.04 -30.26
C ILE A 279 -7.51 -6.11 -30.79
N PHE A 280 -8.73 -6.12 -30.26
CA PHE A 280 -9.80 -7.02 -30.64
C PHE A 280 -10.74 -6.34 -31.63
N ARG A 281 -11.57 -7.14 -32.31
CA ARG A 281 -12.51 -6.66 -33.32
C ARG A 281 -13.63 -5.80 -32.72
N ASP A 282 -13.91 -6.00 -31.44
CA ASP A 282 -15.03 -5.39 -30.73
C ASP A 282 -14.62 -4.04 -30.12
N ASP A 283 -13.33 -3.71 -30.18
CA ASP A 283 -12.75 -2.51 -29.59
C ASP A 283 -13.13 -1.26 -30.39
N VAL A 284 -13.31 -0.15 -29.68
CA VAL A 284 -13.45 1.20 -30.24
C VAL A 284 -12.18 1.97 -29.93
N CYS A 285 -11.43 2.35 -30.98
CA CYS A 285 -10.18 3.09 -30.83
C CYS A 285 -10.39 4.56 -31.25
N ILE A 286 -10.24 5.49 -30.31
CA ILE A 286 -10.41 6.92 -30.56
C ILE A 286 -9.03 7.58 -30.67
N PHE A 287 -8.76 8.21 -31.82
CA PHE A 287 -7.49 8.87 -32.13
C PHE A 287 -7.68 10.38 -32.12
N ILE A 288 -7.07 11.05 -31.13
CA ILE A 288 -7.19 12.50 -30.93
C ILE A 288 -5.89 13.18 -31.36
N SER A 289 -5.96 14.11 -32.32
CA SER A 289 -4.82 14.91 -32.74
C SER A 289 -5.28 16.27 -33.26
N GLN A 290 -4.70 17.34 -32.74
CA GLN A 290 -5.02 18.71 -33.16
C GLN A 290 -4.70 18.91 -34.65
N SER A 291 -3.52 18.49 -35.11
CA SER A 291 -3.12 18.62 -36.52
C SER A 291 -3.70 17.52 -37.41
N GLY A 292 -4.12 16.39 -36.82
CA GLY A 292 -4.52 15.19 -37.54
C GLY A 292 -3.38 14.49 -38.30
N GLU A 293 -2.14 14.96 -38.12
CA GLU A 293 -0.92 14.49 -38.78
C GLU A 293 0.17 14.08 -37.78
N THR A 294 -0.13 14.04 -36.47
CA THR A 294 0.81 13.58 -35.45
C THR A 294 1.24 12.14 -35.76
N ALA A 295 2.54 11.96 -36.07
CA ALA A 295 3.07 10.71 -36.60
C ALA A 295 2.78 9.50 -35.71
N ASP A 296 2.92 9.65 -34.39
CA ASP A 296 2.68 8.55 -33.44
C ASP A 296 1.19 8.19 -33.35
N THR A 297 0.30 9.18 -33.36
CA THR A 297 -1.16 8.96 -33.41
C THR A 297 -1.58 8.29 -34.72
N LEU A 298 -0.95 8.65 -35.84
CA LEU A 298 -1.19 8.02 -37.15
C LEU A 298 -0.69 6.58 -37.23
N ASN A 299 0.50 6.32 -36.67
CA ASN A 299 1.05 4.99 -36.61
C ASN A 299 0.17 4.10 -35.71
N ALA A 300 -0.36 4.63 -34.60
CA ALA A 300 -1.27 3.93 -33.70
C ALA A 300 -2.59 3.57 -34.41
N LEU A 301 -3.12 4.50 -35.19
CA LEU A 301 -4.28 4.28 -36.05
C LEU A 301 -4.02 3.16 -37.06
N ARG A 302 -2.90 3.22 -37.76
CA ARG A 302 -2.50 2.21 -38.76
C ARG A 302 -2.20 0.85 -38.13
N TYR A 303 -1.82 0.83 -36.86
CA TYR A 303 -1.67 -0.38 -36.08
C TYR A 303 -3.03 -1.03 -35.76
N CYS A 304 -4.04 -0.25 -35.35
CA CYS A 304 -5.38 -0.77 -35.04
C CYS A 304 -6.18 -1.19 -36.29
N LYS A 305 -5.97 -0.52 -37.43
CA LYS A 305 -6.73 -0.70 -38.67
C LYS A 305 -6.80 -2.13 -39.24
N PRO A 306 -5.70 -2.88 -39.41
CA PRO A 306 -5.75 -4.25 -39.90
C PRO A 306 -6.36 -5.24 -38.89
N ARG A 307 -6.55 -4.84 -37.63
CA ARG A 307 -7.06 -5.69 -36.54
C ARG A 307 -8.58 -5.61 -36.36
N GLY A 308 -9.26 -4.76 -37.13
CA GLY A 308 -10.71 -4.75 -37.26
C GLY A 308 -11.47 -3.94 -36.21
N ALA A 309 -10.77 -3.17 -35.36
CA ALA A 309 -11.38 -2.27 -34.38
C ALA A 309 -12.10 -1.08 -35.06
N LEU A 310 -13.13 -0.56 -34.40
CA LEU A 310 -13.83 0.64 -34.84
C LEU A 310 -12.98 1.89 -34.56
N LEU A 311 -12.32 2.40 -35.58
CA LEU A 311 -11.51 3.62 -35.52
C LEU A 311 -12.34 4.90 -35.61
N ILE A 312 -12.22 5.79 -34.61
CA ILE A 312 -12.85 7.12 -34.57
C ILE A 312 -11.77 8.20 -34.52
N GLY A 313 -11.82 9.20 -35.42
CA GLY A 313 -10.81 10.27 -35.50
C GLY A 313 -11.34 11.61 -34.99
N ILE A 314 -10.70 12.20 -34.00
CA ILE A 314 -11.06 13.53 -33.47
C ILE A 314 -9.94 14.50 -33.83
N THR A 315 -10.20 15.41 -34.77
CA THR A 315 -9.17 16.33 -35.30
C THR A 315 -9.74 17.72 -35.56
N ASN A 316 -8.87 18.74 -35.48
CA ASN A 316 -9.21 20.14 -35.78
C ASN A 316 -8.88 20.53 -37.23
N ALA A 317 -8.48 19.56 -38.07
CA ALA A 317 -8.08 19.78 -39.45
C ALA A 317 -8.92 18.91 -40.38
N VAL A 318 -9.94 19.51 -41.03
CA VAL A 318 -10.76 18.86 -42.05
C VAL A 318 -9.86 18.30 -43.15
N GLY A 319 -9.92 16.98 -43.35
CA GLY A 319 -9.18 16.30 -44.40
C GLY A 319 -7.76 15.85 -44.03
N SER A 320 -7.35 15.92 -42.77
CA SER A 320 -6.09 15.33 -42.26
C SER A 320 -6.03 13.80 -42.42
N SER A 321 -4.83 13.22 -42.33
CA SER A 321 -4.63 11.77 -42.45
C SER A 321 -5.46 10.97 -41.44
N ILE A 322 -5.56 11.42 -40.18
CA ILE A 322 -6.44 10.78 -39.18
C ILE A 322 -7.92 10.90 -39.59
N SER A 323 -8.35 12.05 -40.12
CA SER A 323 -9.72 12.23 -40.62
C SER A 323 -10.05 11.36 -41.84
N ARG A 324 -9.07 10.99 -42.66
CA ARG A 324 -9.26 10.14 -43.85
C ARG A 324 -9.16 8.65 -43.55
N GLU A 325 -8.35 8.28 -42.57
CA GLU A 325 -8.02 6.88 -42.31
C GLU A 325 -8.91 6.21 -41.24
N THR A 326 -9.72 6.99 -40.50
CA THR A 326 -10.73 6.52 -39.52
C THR A 326 -12.10 6.25 -40.17
N HIS A 327 -12.97 5.48 -39.50
CA HIS A 327 -14.29 5.11 -40.04
C HIS A 327 -15.32 6.25 -39.90
N CYS A 328 -15.19 7.04 -38.86
CA CYS A 328 -15.96 8.26 -38.61
C CYS A 328 -15.14 9.22 -37.75
N GLY A 329 -15.50 10.50 -37.72
CA GLY A 329 -14.73 11.48 -36.98
C GLY A 329 -15.51 12.71 -36.54
N VAL A 330 -15.00 13.37 -35.50
CA VAL A 330 -15.56 14.58 -34.90
C VAL A 330 -14.60 15.74 -35.18
N HIS A 331 -15.12 16.78 -35.83
CA HIS A 331 -14.38 18.01 -36.04
C HIS A 331 -14.54 18.93 -34.83
N ILE A 332 -13.44 19.18 -34.11
CA ILE A 332 -13.43 20.08 -32.96
C ILE A 332 -13.11 21.48 -33.45
N ASN A 333 -14.12 22.36 -33.62
CA ASN A 333 -13.95 23.78 -33.97
C ASN A 333 -13.37 24.61 -32.79
N ALA A 334 -12.36 24.10 -32.09
CA ALA A 334 -11.77 24.73 -30.92
C ALA A 334 -10.44 25.41 -31.30
N GLY A 335 -10.17 26.60 -30.74
CA GLY A 335 -8.85 27.23 -30.77
C GLY A 335 -7.80 26.40 -29.98
N PRO A 336 -6.56 26.91 -29.82
CA PRO A 336 -5.50 26.17 -29.15
C PRO A 336 -5.76 26.08 -27.64
N GLU A 337 -6.32 24.95 -27.16
CA GLU A 337 -6.36 24.51 -25.76
C GLU A 337 -6.83 23.04 -25.66
N ILE A 338 -6.36 22.33 -24.61
CA ILE A 338 -6.51 20.89 -24.34
C ILE A 338 -7.81 20.58 -23.57
N GLY A 339 -8.47 19.45 -23.87
CA GLY A 339 -9.20 18.68 -22.85
C GLY A 339 -10.50 17.97 -23.26
N ILE A 340 -10.61 16.71 -22.80
CA ILE A 340 -11.80 15.89 -22.50
C ILE A 340 -12.33 14.98 -23.61
N LEU A 341 -12.18 13.65 -23.42
CA LEU A 341 -13.25 12.65 -23.58
C LEU A 341 -12.85 11.33 -22.88
N GLU A 342 -13.55 10.96 -21.80
CA GLU A 342 -13.59 9.60 -21.25
C GLU A 342 -15.07 9.20 -21.17
N GLU A 343 -15.61 8.73 -22.29
CA GLU A 343 -16.90 8.02 -22.32
C GLU A 343 -16.93 7.18 -23.60
N LEU A 344 -17.22 5.88 -23.43
CA LEU A 344 -17.37 4.84 -24.46
C LEU A 344 -16.06 4.18 -24.96
N SER A 345 -15.44 3.35 -24.12
CA SER A 345 -14.74 2.15 -24.63
C SER A 345 -14.74 1.03 -23.58
N GLU A 346 -14.95 -0.21 -24.04
CA GLU A 346 -14.91 -1.40 -23.19
C GLU A 346 -13.45 -1.77 -22.83
N LEU A 347 -13.03 -1.23 -21.68
CA LEU A 347 -12.17 -1.76 -20.60
C LEU A 347 -10.67 -2.11 -20.83
N PRO A 348 -9.75 -1.25 -20.35
CA PRO A 348 -8.33 -1.53 -20.10
C PRO A 348 -7.89 -1.46 -18.62
N VAL A 349 -6.83 -2.16 -18.20
CA VAL A 349 -6.16 -2.01 -16.88
C VAL A 349 -5.57 -0.61 -16.77
N VAL A 350 -5.74 0.06 -15.63
CA VAL A 350 -5.31 1.46 -15.44
C VAL A 350 -4.26 1.52 -14.33
N LEU A 351 -3.16 2.24 -14.54
CA LEU A 351 -2.15 2.48 -13.51
C LEU A 351 -2.22 3.93 -13.07
N GLU A 352 -2.47 4.14 -11.78
CA GLU A 352 -2.89 5.44 -11.25
C GLU A 352 -2.04 5.86 -10.05
N LEU A 353 -1.61 7.12 -10.07
CA LEU A 353 -1.14 7.79 -8.86
C LEU A 353 -2.33 7.90 -7.91
N ALA A 354 -2.19 7.39 -6.68
CA ALA A 354 -3.34 7.24 -5.79
C ALA A 354 -4.03 8.58 -5.44
N SER A 355 -3.30 9.69 -5.44
CA SER A 355 -3.86 11.03 -5.26
C SER A 355 -4.76 11.43 -6.44
N ASP A 356 -4.27 11.26 -7.68
CA ASP A 356 -5.02 11.62 -8.90
C ASP A 356 -6.23 10.69 -9.11
N PHE A 357 -6.10 9.41 -8.77
CA PHE A 357 -7.19 8.44 -8.78
C PHE A 357 -8.42 8.91 -7.99
N LEU A 358 -8.17 9.50 -6.81
CA LEU A 358 -9.20 10.02 -5.91
C LEU A 358 -9.77 11.33 -6.44
N ASP A 359 -8.92 12.25 -6.89
CA ASP A 359 -9.32 13.56 -7.39
C ASP A 359 -10.24 13.45 -8.62
N ARG A 360 -9.95 12.51 -9.52
CA ARG A 360 -10.75 12.29 -10.74
C ARG A 360 -12.03 11.50 -10.52
N ASN A 361 -12.27 10.99 -9.30
CA ASN A 361 -13.41 10.09 -9.01
C ASN A 361 -13.52 8.92 -10.01
N THR A 362 -12.40 8.24 -10.23
CA THR A 362 -12.25 7.20 -11.26
C THR A 362 -13.38 6.14 -11.21
N PRO A 363 -14.05 5.82 -12.34
CA PRO A 363 -15.09 4.79 -12.37
C PRO A 363 -14.55 3.40 -12.01
N ILE A 364 -15.18 2.74 -11.02
CA ILE A 364 -14.86 1.36 -10.61
C ILE A 364 -16.12 0.50 -10.69
N PHE A 365 -15.94 -0.69 -11.25
CA PHE A 365 -16.97 -1.70 -11.49
C PHE A 365 -16.71 -2.95 -10.64
N ARG A 366 -17.71 -3.84 -10.58
CA ARG A 366 -17.66 -5.06 -9.75
C ARG A 366 -16.76 -6.16 -10.32
N ASP A 367 -16.50 -6.11 -11.62
CA ASP A 367 -15.64 -7.01 -12.36
C ASP A 367 -14.19 -6.50 -12.50
N ASP A 368 -13.86 -5.43 -11.77
CA ASP A 368 -12.50 -4.92 -11.63
C ASP A 368 -11.72 -5.66 -10.54
N VAL A 369 -10.40 -5.76 -10.74
CA VAL A 369 -9.43 -6.20 -9.74
C VAL A 369 -8.47 -5.06 -9.44
N CYS A 370 -8.56 -4.45 -8.27
CA CYS A 370 -7.67 -3.39 -7.83
C CYS A 370 -6.50 -3.95 -7.01
N ILE A 371 -5.27 -3.70 -7.44
CA ILE A 371 -4.02 -4.08 -6.80
C ILE A 371 -3.40 -2.85 -6.15
N PHE A 372 -3.23 -2.89 -4.83
CA PHE A 372 -2.66 -1.81 -4.02
C PHE A 372 -1.24 -2.16 -3.64
N ILE A 373 -0.26 -1.38 -4.11
CA ILE A 373 1.17 -1.66 -3.89
C ILE A 373 1.71 -0.63 -2.89
N SER A 374 2.17 -1.10 -1.74
CA SER A 374 2.72 -0.23 -0.69
C SER A 374 3.67 -1.00 0.21
N GLN A 375 4.92 -0.54 0.32
CA GLN A 375 5.90 -1.14 1.23
C GLN A 375 5.37 -1.17 2.68
N SER A 376 4.88 -0.04 3.18
CA SER A 376 4.39 0.09 4.57
C SER A 376 2.98 -0.45 4.76
N GLY A 377 2.17 -0.49 3.69
CA GLY A 377 0.76 -0.82 3.77
C GLY A 377 -0.09 0.24 4.50
N GLU A 378 0.47 1.43 4.73
CA GLU A 378 -0.16 2.55 5.47
C GLU A 378 -0.12 3.87 4.67
N THR A 379 0.36 3.86 3.41
CA THR A 379 0.39 5.04 2.54
C THR A 379 -1.03 5.62 2.40
N ALA A 380 -1.25 6.84 2.88
CA ALA A 380 -2.58 7.42 3.04
C ALA A 380 -3.40 7.43 1.75
N ASP A 381 -2.84 7.94 0.65
CA ASP A 381 -3.57 8.02 -0.64
C ASP A 381 -3.91 6.62 -1.18
N THR A 382 -2.97 5.67 -1.06
CA THR A 382 -3.21 4.28 -1.49
C THR A 382 -4.30 3.61 -0.64
N LEU A 383 -4.32 3.84 0.68
CA LEU A 383 -5.35 3.33 1.58
C LEU A 383 -6.71 4.00 1.33
N ASN A 384 -6.73 5.30 1.05
CA ASN A 384 -7.93 6.03 0.67
C ASN A 384 -8.49 5.51 -0.66
N ALA A 385 -7.64 5.26 -1.65
CA ALA A 385 -8.04 4.63 -2.91
C ALA A 385 -8.61 3.21 -2.70
N LEU A 386 -8.03 2.43 -1.79
CA LEU A 386 -8.59 1.13 -1.39
C LEU A 386 -10.01 1.29 -0.84
N ARG A 387 -10.19 2.20 0.11
CA ARG A 387 -11.50 2.49 0.73
C ARG A 387 -12.50 3.07 -0.27
N TYR A 388 -12.02 3.75 -1.31
CA TYR A 388 -12.84 4.19 -2.45
C TYR A 388 -13.31 3.01 -3.31
N CYS A 389 -12.45 2.04 -3.60
CA CYS A 389 -12.80 0.88 -4.43
C CYS A 389 -13.73 -0.11 -3.71
N LYS A 390 -13.58 -0.25 -2.40
CA LYS A 390 -14.31 -1.23 -1.57
C LYS A 390 -15.84 -1.19 -1.68
N PRO A 391 -16.53 -0.04 -1.50
CA PRO A 391 -17.99 0.03 -1.64
C PRO A 391 -18.48 -0.17 -3.07
N ARG A 392 -17.59 -0.07 -4.07
CA ARG A 392 -17.92 -0.26 -5.49
C ARG A 392 -17.87 -1.73 -5.92
N GLY A 393 -17.39 -2.61 -5.04
CA GLY A 393 -17.48 -4.06 -5.19
C GLY A 393 -16.40 -4.70 -6.05
N ALA A 394 -15.32 -3.98 -6.34
CA ALA A 394 -14.13 -4.56 -6.99
C ALA A 394 -13.43 -5.58 -6.08
N LEU A 395 -12.76 -6.56 -6.69
CA LEU A 395 -11.84 -7.44 -5.98
C LEU A 395 -10.58 -6.65 -5.61
N LEU A 396 -10.09 -6.78 -4.38
CA LEU A 396 -9.03 -5.93 -3.82
C LEU A 396 -7.85 -6.81 -3.40
N ILE A 397 -6.67 -6.53 -3.94
CA ILE A 397 -5.44 -7.29 -3.70
C ILE A 397 -4.37 -6.37 -3.11
N GLY A 398 -3.77 -6.76 -1.97
CA GLY A 398 -2.68 -6.01 -1.35
C GLY A 398 -1.32 -6.61 -1.68
N ILE A 399 -0.36 -5.81 -2.18
CA ILE A 399 1.06 -6.17 -2.30
C ILE A 399 1.84 -5.34 -1.30
N THR A 400 2.21 -5.94 -0.16
CA THR A 400 2.78 -5.20 0.98
C THR A 400 4.01 -5.85 1.61
N ASN A 401 4.85 -5.06 2.26
CA ASN A 401 6.00 -5.56 3.02
C ASN A 401 5.79 -5.54 4.55
N ALA A 402 4.63 -5.05 5.03
CA ALA A 402 4.28 -5.04 6.44
C ALA A 402 3.08 -5.96 6.70
N VAL A 403 3.31 -7.01 7.49
CA VAL A 403 2.27 -7.95 7.94
C VAL A 403 1.32 -7.23 8.91
N GLY A 404 0.02 -7.38 8.70
CA GLY A 404 -0.97 -6.73 9.55
C GLY A 404 -1.07 -5.23 9.35
N SER A 405 -0.55 -4.68 8.24
CA SER A 405 -0.82 -3.29 7.82
C SER A 405 -2.29 -3.09 7.42
N SER A 406 -2.76 -1.84 7.40
CA SER A 406 -4.14 -1.49 7.04
C SER A 406 -4.52 -1.99 5.65
N ILE A 407 -3.65 -1.80 4.63
CA ILE A 407 -3.88 -2.36 3.29
C ILE A 407 -3.98 -3.90 3.33
N SER A 408 -3.08 -4.59 4.04
CA SER A 408 -3.13 -6.06 4.12
C SER A 408 -4.39 -6.61 4.81
N ARG A 409 -4.95 -5.86 5.77
CA ARG A 409 -6.19 -6.24 6.48
C ARG A 409 -7.46 -5.90 5.72
N GLU A 410 -7.47 -4.79 5.00
CA GLU A 410 -8.68 -4.27 4.36
C GLU A 410 -8.94 -4.84 2.95
N THR A 411 -7.92 -5.44 2.33
CA THR A 411 -8.00 -6.17 1.05
C THR A 411 -8.59 -7.57 1.22
N HIS A 412 -9.10 -8.15 0.12
CA HIS A 412 -9.71 -9.49 0.12
C HIS A 412 -8.64 -10.59 0.15
N CYS A 413 -7.52 -10.35 -0.53
CA CYS A 413 -6.38 -11.25 -0.64
C CYS A 413 -5.10 -10.44 -0.88
N GLY A 414 -3.93 -11.09 -0.86
CA GLY A 414 -2.69 -10.32 -1.02
C GLY A 414 -1.42 -11.15 -1.07
N VAL A 415 -0.32 -10.47 -1.41
CA VAL A 415 1.03 -11.02 -1.46
C VAL A 415 1.91 -10.19 -0.54
N HIS A 416 2.38 -10.81 0.55
CA HIS A 416 3.43 -10.21 1.35
C HIS A 416 4.76 -10.34 0.60
N ILE A 417 5.43 -9.25 0.22
CA ILE A 417 6.63 -9.37 -0.63
C ILE A 417 7.77 -10.08 0.09
N ASN A 418 7.86 -9.98 1.42
CA ASN A 418 8.86 -10.66 2.27
C ASN A 418 10.31 -10.23 1.97
N ALA A 419 10.52 -8.92 1.76
CA ALA A 419 11.85 -8.34 1.58
C ALA A 419 12.60 -8.14 2.92
N GLY A 420 11.90 -8.35 4.04
CA GLY A 420 12.34 -7.95 5.39
C GLY A 420 12.15 -6.44 5.63
N PRO A 421 12.34 -5.95 6.86
CA PRO A 421 12.23 -4.53 7.20
C PRO A 421 13.09 -3.64 6.31
N GLU A 422 12.51 -2.52 5.87
CA GLU A 422 13.22 -1.44 5.19
C GLU A 422 13.16 -0.21 6.11
N ILE A 423 14.33 0.21 6.58
CA ILE A 423 14.55 1.31 7.52
C ILE A 423 15.08 2.54 6.79
N GLY A 424 15.77 2.35 5.65
CA GLY A 424 16.11 3.44 4.74
C GLY A 424 14.87 4.23 4.30
N VAL A 425 15.02 5.55 4.18
CA VAL A 425 13.92 6.43 3.75
C VAL A 425 13.60 6.21 2.26
N ALA A 426 14.63 6.07 1.44
CA ALA A 426 14.49 5.72 0.02
C ALA A 426 14.32 4.20 -0.11
N SER A 427 13.32 3.78 -0.89
CA SER A 427 13.04 2.36 -1.09
C SER A 427 14.06 1.74 -2.03
N THR A 428 14.48 0.51 -1.75
CA THR A 428 15.51 -0.19 -2.55
C THR A 428 15.12 -1.65 -2.76
N LYS A 429 15.26 -2.48 -1.73
CA LYS A 429 14.89 -3.90 -1.77
C LYS A 429 13.38 -4.12 -1.88
N ALA A 430 12.56 -3.19 -1.38
CA ALA A 430 11.12 -3.31 -1.56
C ALA A 430 10.71 -3.07 -3.04
N TYR A 431 11.35 -2.15 -3.77
CA TYR A 431 11.11 -1.93 -5.20
C TYR A 431 11.36 -3.20 -6.02
N THR A 432 12.54 -3.82 -5.88
CA THR A 432 12.89 -5.04 -6.62
C THR A 432 12.03 -6.23 -6.20
N SER A 433 11.66 -6.35 -4.93
CA SER A 433 10.77 -7.40 -4.43
C SER A 433 9.31 -7.22 -4.88
N GLN A 434 8.84 -5.98 -5.06
CA GLN A 434 7.53 -5.67 -5.65
C GLN A 434 7.48 -6.09 -7.12
N ILE A 435 8.51 -5.75 -7.90
CA ILE A 435 8.63 -6.19 -9.30
C ILE A 435 8.56 -7.71 -9.39
N LEU A 436 9.31 -8.41 -8.55
CA LEU A 436 9.33 -9.87 -8.53
C LEU A 436 7.96 -10.46 -8.14
N SER A 437 7.26 -9.84 -7.19
CA SER A 437 5.92 -10.27 -6.78
C SER A 437 4.88 -10.09 -7.88
N LEU A 438 4.93 -8.98 -8.62
CA LEU A 438 4.08 -8.72 -9.78
C LEU A 438 4.41 -9.66 -10.96
N LEU A 439 5.68 -9.98 -11.18
CA LEU A 439 6.10 -10.95 -12.18
C LEU A 439 5.60 -12.37 -11.84
N MET A 440 5.73 -12.80 -10.58
CA MET A 440 5.14 -14.07 -10.13
C MET A 440 3.62 -14.07 -10.25
N PHE A 441 2.96 -12.94 -10.02
CA PHE A 441 1.52 -12.79 -10.24
C PHE A 441 1.15 -13.01 -11.71
N ALA A 442 1.89 -12.39 -12.64
CA ALA A 442 1.73 -12.61 -14.08
C ALA A 442 1.95 -14.09 -14.49
N LEU A 443 2.92 -14.76 -13.86
CA LEU A 443 3.17 -16.20 -14.01
C LEU A 443 2.07 -17.07 -13.35
N VAL A 444 1.28 -16.58 -12.39
CA VAL A 444 0.12 -17.34 -11.93
C VAL A 444 -1.03 -17.22 -12.93
N LEU A 445 -1.22 -16.04 -13.53
CA LEU A 445 -2.32 -15.80 -14.47
C LEU A 445 -2.16 -16.55 -15.80
N SER A 446 -0.93 -16.78 -16.25
CA SER A 446 -0.63 -17.44 -17.55
C SER A 446 -0.50 -18.98 -17.49
N ASP A 447 -0.73 -19.63 -16.34
CA ASP A 447 -0.35 -21.05 -16.14
C ASP A 447 -1.12 -22.07 -16.99
N ASP A 448 -2.33 -21.73 -17.43
CA ASP A 448 -3.18 -22.57 -18.28
C ASP A 448 -2.97 -22.33 -19.78
N ARG A 449 -2.05 -21.44 -20.17
CA ARG A 449 -1.81 -21.07 -21.57
C ARG A 449 -0.65 -21.88 -22.16
N ILE A 450 -0.96 -22.83 -23.04
CA ILE A 450 0.04 -23.66 -23.73
C ILE A 450 1.00 -22.80 -24.56
N SER A 451 0.51 -21.75 -25.22
CA SER A 451 1.31 -20.81 -26.02
C SER A 451 2.40 -20.10 -25.21
N MET A 452 2.17 -19.87 -23.91
CA MET A 452 3.08 -19.14 -23.03
C MET A 452 4.08 -20.04 -22.29
N MET A 453 3.98 -21.38 -22.42
CA MET A 453 4.82 -22.31 -21.63
C MET A 453 6.33 -22.09 -21.82
N ASN A 454 6.78 -21.81 -23.06
CA ASN A 454 8.20 -21.56 -23.32
C ASN A 454 8.68 -20.26 -22.67
N ARG A 455 7.89 -19.19 -22.82
CA ARG A 455 8.17 -17.89 -22.22
C ARG A 455 8.19 -17.95 -20.69
N ARG A 456 7.26 -18.68 -20.09
CA ARG A 456 7.24 -18.93 -18.64
C ARG A 456 8.50 -19.64 -18.17
N ARG A 457 8.94 -20.69 -18.87
CA ARG A 457 10.18 -21.42 -18.51
C ARG A 457 11.41 -20.53 -18.59
N GLU A 458 11.52 -19.70 -19.62
CA GLU A 458 12.59 -18.72 -19.77
C GLU A 458 12.63 -17.76 -18.58
N ILE A 459 11.48 -17.15 -18.23
CA ILE A 459 11.38 -16.22 -17.10
C ILE A 459 11.73 -16.92 -15.79
N ILE A 460 11.19 -18.12 -15.53
CA ILE A 460 11.45 -18.85 -14.29
C ILE A 460 12.92 -19.25 -14.17
N GLN A 461 13.57 -19.62 -15.27
CA GLN A 461 15.01 -19.86 -15.26
C GLN A 461 15.77 -18.58 -14.90
N ALA A 462 15.44 -17.45 -15.54
CA ALA A 462 16.05 -16.16 -15.22
C ALA A 462 15.82 -15.74 -13.75
N LEU A 463 14.66 -16.07 -13.17
CA LEU A 463 14.39 -15.83 -11.74
C LEU A 463 15.31 -16.61 -10.81
N ASN A 464 15.68 -17.84 -11.17
CA ASN A 464 16.62 -18.65 -10.38
C ASN A 464 18.04 -18.07 -10.42
N ASP A 465 18.43 -17.49 -11.56
CA ASP A 465 19.78 -16.93 -11.78
C ASP A 465 19.88 -15.47 -11.27
N LEU A 466 18.74 -14.78 -11.07
CA LEU A 466 18.66 -13.38 -10.67
C LEU A 466 19.46 -13.02 -9.40
N PRO A 467 19.47 -13.80 -8.30
CA PRO A 467 20.25 -13.46 -7.12
C PRO A 467 21.75 -13.36 -7.40
N ASP A 468 22.29 -14.24 -8.26
CA ASP A 468 23.70 -14.22 -8.63
C ASP A 468 24.02 -13.06 -9.57
N LEU A 469 23.14 -12.75 -10.52
CA LEU A 469 23.26 -11.57 -11.38
C LEU A 469 23.28 -10.27 -10.56
N ILE A 470 22.46 -10.16 -9.51
CA ILE A 470 22.51 -9.00 -8.61
C ILE A 470 23.86 -8.94 -7.88
N ARG A 471 24.41 -10.07 -7.42
CA ARG A 471 25.74 -10.10 -6.80
C ARG A 471 26.84 -9.64 -7.75
N GLU A 472 26.75 -10.01 -9.03
CA GLU A 472 27.68 -9.53 -10.07
C GLU A 472 27.57 -8.02 -10.25
N VAL A 473 26.35 -7.47 -10.34
CA VAL A 473 26.14 -6.01 -10.45
C VAL A 473 26.68 -5.27 -9.23
N LEU A 474 26.51 -5.80 -8.02
CA LEU A 474 27.03 -5.19 -6.80
C LEU A 474 28.57 -5.14 -6.75
N GLN A 475 29.29 -5.94 -7.54
CA GLN A 475 30.75 -5.85 -7.65
C GLN A 475 31.21 -4.57 -8.36
N LEU A 476 30.33 -3.90 -9.10
CA LEU A 476 30.59 -2.65 -9.82
C LEU A 476 30.57 -1.41 -8.91
N ASP A 477 30.37 -1.57 -7.59
CA ASP A 477 30.29 -0.45 -6.62
C ASP A 477 31.46 0.55 -6.73
N LYS A 478 32.67 0.05 -6.99
CA LYS A 478 33.86 0.91 -7.17
C LYS A 478 33.78 1.76 -8.43
N GLU A 479 33.26 1.20 -9.52
CA GLU A 479 33.08 1.91 -10.79
C GLU A 479 31.97 2.95 -10.68
N VAL A 480 30.86 2.60 -10.02
CA VAL A 480 29.76 3.53 -9.71
C VAL A 480 30.24 4.68 -8.83
N LEU A 481 31.10 4.41 -7.84
CA LEU A 481 31.72 5.45 -7.02
C LEU A 481 32.58 6.41 -7.85
N GLN A 482 33.31 5.90 -8.84
CA GLN A 482 34.10 6.75 -9.74
C GLN A 482 33.20 7.67 -10.56
N ILE A 483 32.12 7.14 -11.14
CA ILE A 483 31.13 7.95 -11.88
C ILE A 483 30.51 9.01 -10.94
N ALA A 484 30.15 8.63 -9.71
CA ALA A 484 29.61 9.56 -8.72
C ALA A 484 30.58 10.71 -8.40
N GLN A 485 31.89 10.43 -8.34
CA GLN A 485 32.92 11.46 -8.14
C GLN A 485 33.07 12.42 -9.34
N GLU A 486 32.69 12.00 -10.54
CA GLU A 486 32.68 12.85 -11.72
C GLU A 486 31.45 13.77 -11.74
N ILE A 487 30.30 13.29 -11.27
CA ILE A 487 29.01 13.99 -11.42
C ILE A 487 28.50 14.70 -10.15
N TYR A 488 29.11 14.54 -8.97
CA TYR A 488 28.56 15.08 -7.70
C TYR A 488 28.39 16.62 -7.66
N LYS A 489 29.08 17.35 -8.55
CA LYS A 489 28.95 18.81 -8.68
C LYS A 489 27.87 19.25 -9.67
N GLU A 490 27.39 18.34 -10.49
CA GLU A 490 26.37 18.63 -11.49
C GLU A 490 25.04 18.92 -10.80
N LYS A 491 24.33 19.93 -11.30
CA LYS A 491 23.02 20.34 -10.76
C LYS A 491 21.84 19.62 -11.41
N SER A 492 22.09 19.02 -12.56
CA SER A 492 21.09 18.37 -13.39
C SER A 492 21.69 17.12 -13.98
N LEU A 493 20.94 16.03 -13.92
CA LEU A 493 21.26 14.76 -14.57
C LEU A 493 20.02 14.35 -15.37
N LEU A 494 20.21 14.03 -16.64
CA LEU A 494 19.15 13.51 -17.50
C LEU A 494 19.38 12.01 -17.69
N ILE A 495 18.41 11.20 -17.30
CA ILE A 495 18.43 9.74 -17.44
C ILE A 495 17.40 9.37 -18.51
N MET A 496 17.83 8.63 -19.52
CA MET A 496 17.00 8.34 -20.70
C MET A 496 16.86 6.83 -20.88
N GLY A 497 15.62 6.37 -21.09
CA GLY A 497 15.30 4.97 -21.32
C GLY A 497 13.91 4.81 -21.94
N ARG A 498 13.64 3.62 -22.49
CA ARG A 498 12.37 3.25 -23.12
C ARG A 498 12.01 1.80 -22.82
N GLY A 499 10.76 1.41 -23.07
CA GLY A 499 10.27 0.05 -22.83
C GLY A 499 10.45 -0.37 -21.36
N PHE A 500 10.99 -1.56 -21.13
CA PHE A 500 11.26 -2.07 -19.76
C PHE A 500 12.15 -1.15 -18.90
N ASN A 501 13.01 -0.34 -19.52
CA ASN A 501 13.91 0.56 -18.79
C ASN A 501 13.31 1.94 -18.54
N PHE A 502 12.08 2.23 -18.98
CA PHE A 502 11.44 3.52 -18.70
C PHE A 502 11.25 3.73 -17.19
N ALA A 503 10.76 2.70 -16.48
CA ALA A 503 10.63 2.75 -15.02
C ALA A 503 11.98 2.93 -14.32
N THR A 504 13.05 2.32 -14.84
CA THR A 504 14.43 2.45 -14.32
C THR A 504 15.00 3.86 -14.46
N CYS A 505 14.44 4.71 -15.34
CA CYS A 505 14.87 6.11 -15.45
C CYS A 505 14.07 7.05 -14.55
N LEU A 506 12.85 6.64 -14.16
CA LEU A 506 11.99 7.39 -13.24
C LEU A 506 12.38 7.13 -11.78
N GLU A 507 12.74 5.88 -11.47
CA GLU A 507 13.36 5.47 -10.20
C GLU A 507 14.83 5.91 -10.15
#